data_AF-A0A1C7HRD3-F1
#
_entry.id   AF-A0A1C7HRD3-F1
#
_cell.length_a   1.000
_cell.length_b   1.000
_cell.length_c   1.000
_cell.angle_alpha   90.00
_cell.angle_beta   90.00
_cell.angle_gamma   90.00
#
_symmetry.space_group_name_H-M   'P 1'
#
loop_
_entity.id
_entity.type
_entity.pdbx_description
1 polymer ?
#
loop_
_entity_poly.entity_id
_entity_poly.type
_entity_poly.pdbx_seq_one_letter_code
_entity_poly.pdbx_strand_id
1 'polypeptide(L)'
;MEWIKKIIEKHTGEDGKLNLAEAIKEINKEAPKNVVPKDVYNTVAAEKKTAEAKVKEYEGTQLSEAEKQQQAIDEANAEKEKYQKMANKLEVEKVLITAGMQEDDYKDFIDGIVTSDKDASVSVATAMATTFKTKMAAAEAQAKNDQLKNTPRPDGGDGSSGETKPKDVQLAEQLAETANTQGGFTAYLKGE
;
A
#
# COMPACT_ATOMS: atom_id res chain seq x y z
N MET A 1 -2.77 -56.18 -35.19
CA MET A 1 -2.55 -57.57 -35.67
C MET A 1 -3.50 -57.99 -36.81
N GLU A 2 -4.44 -57.14 -37.23
CA GLU A 2 -5.44 -57.51 -38.26
C GLU A 2 -4.85 -57.70 -39.66
N TRP A 3 -3.73 -57.06 -39.97
CA TRP A 3 -3.07 -57.22 -41.27
C TRP A 3 -2.53 -58.65 -41.49
N ILE A 4 -2.04 -59.30 -40.42
CA ILE A 4 -1.59 -60.70 -40.47
C ILE A 4 -2.78 -61.63 -40.70
N LYS A 5 -3.93 -61.38 -40.03
CA LYS A 5 -5.16 -62.15 -40.22
C LYS A 5 -5.66 -62.08 -41.67
N LYS A 6 -5.68 -60.88 -42.26
CA LYS A 6 -6.08 -60.68 -43.67
C LYS A 6 -5.19 -61.45 -44.66
N ILE A 7 -3.88 -61.55 -44.40
CA ILE A 7 -2.98 -62.33 -45.26
C ILE A 7 -3.24 -63.83 -45.10
N ILE A 8 -3.48 -64.32 -43.88
CA ILE A 8 -3.81 -65.72 -43.64
C ILE A 8 -5.15 -66.09 -44.31
N GLU A 9 -6.18 -65.26 -44.18
CA GLU A 9 -7.48 -65.47 -44.82
C GLU A 9 -7.38 -65.48 -46.35
N LYS A 10 -6.60 -64.55 -46.94
CA LYS A 10 -6.40 -64.46 -48.38
C LYS A 10 -5.69 -65.69 -48.98
N HIS A 11 -4.83 -66.35 -48.20
CA HIS A 11 -4.06 -67.53 -48.63
C HIS A 11 -4.63 -68.85 -48.12
N THR A 12 -5.83 -68.82 -47.53
CA THR A 12 -6.59 -70.02 -47.17
C THR A 12 -7.51 -70.39 -48.33
N GLY A 13 -7.33 -71.57 -48.90
CA GLY A 13 -8.18 -72.07 -49.99
C GLY A 13 -9.60 -72.42 -49.53
N GLU A 14 -10.51 -72.67 -50.47
CA GLU A 14 -11.90 -73.09 -50.19
C GLU A 14 -11.99 -74.42 -49.41
N ASP A 15 -10.92 -75.21 -49.42
CA ASP A 15 -10.75 -76.45 -48.65
C ASP A 15 -10.22 -76.23 -47.22
N GLY A 16 -10.04 -74.96 -46.81
CA GLY A 16 -9.50 -74.57 -45.52
C GLY A 16 -7.99 -74.76 -45.38
N LYS A 17 -7.28 -75.15 -46.44
CA LYS A 17 -5.82 -75.32 -46.38
C LYS A 17 -5.11 -74.01 -46.65
N LEU A 18 -4.27 -73.61 -45.69
CA LEU A 18 -3.41 -72.45 -45.80
C LEU A 18 -2.21 -72.75 -46.68
N ASN A 19 -1.98 -71.91 -47.70
CA ASN A 19 -0.72 -71.91 -48.43
C ASN A 19 0.35 -71.18 -47.60
N LEU A 20 1.01 -71.92 -46.71
CA LEU A 20 2.04 -71.37 -45.81
C LEU A 20 3.15 -70.64 -46.58
N ALA A 21 3.57 -71.14 -47.75
CA ALA A 21 4.69 -70.57 -48.49
C ALA A 21 4.37 -69.17 -49.04
N GLU A 22 3.19 -69.00 -49.65
CA GLU A 22 2.73 -67.70 -50.16
C GLU A 22 2.35 -66.75 -49.02
N ALA A 23 1.70 -67.25 -47.96
CA ALA A 23 1.34 -66.45 -46.79
C ALA A 23 2.59 -65.88 -46.09
N ILE A 24 3.63 -66.70 -45.86
CA ILE A 24 4.89 -66.25 -45.24
C ILE A 24 5.61 -65.23 -46.14
N LYS A 25 5.56 -65.40 -47.47
CA LYS A 25 6.18 -64.47 -48.42
C LYS A 25 5.51 -63.09 -48.40
N GLU A 26 4.18 -63.04 -48.34
CA GLU A 26 3.43 -61.77 -48.24
C GLU A 26 3.58 -61.13 -46.85
N ILE A 27 3.60 -61.94 -45.77
CA ILE A 27 3.90 -61.46 -44.42
C ILE A 27 5.29 -60.82 -44.35
N ASN A 28 6.32 -61.46 -44.91
CA ASN A 28 7.69 -60.92 -44.91
C ASN A 28 7.82 -59.64 -45.75
N LYS A 29 6.98 -59.45 -46.77
CA LYS A 29 6.93 -58.23 -47.58
C LYS A 29 6.26 -57.06 -46.84
N GLU A 30 5.25 -57.36 -46.03
CA GLU A 30 4.47 -56.35 -45.29
C GLU A 30 4.99 -56.10 -43.86
N ALA A 31 5.81 -57.01 -43.31
CA ALA A 31 6.41 -56.87 -41.98
C ALA A 31 7.25 -55.59 -41.83
N PRO A 32 8.14 -55.20 -42.76
CA PRO A 32 8.93 -53.96 -42.61
C PRO A 32 8.08 -52.68 -42.59
N LYS A 33 6.87 -52.71 -43.17
CA LYS A 33 5.95 -51.56 -43.20
C LYS A 33 5.04 -51.49 -41.97
N ASN A 34 4.70 -52.65 -41.43
CA ASN A 34 3.70 -52.78 -40.35
C ASN A 34 4.31 -53.15 -39.00
N VAL A 35 5.62 -53.41 -38.94
CA VAL A 35 6.38 -53.71 -37.73
C VAL A 35 7.51 -52.71 -37.61
N VAL A 36 7.49 -51.92 -36.55
CA VAL A 36 8.62 -51.05 -36.19
C VAL A 36 9.75 -51.95 -35.70
N PRO A 37 10.94 -51.94 -36.32
CA PRO A 37 12.09 -52.69 -35.83
C PRO A 37 12.37 -52.30 -34.37
N LYS A 38 12.65 -53.28 -33.50
CA LYS A 38 12.92 -53.04 -32.07
C LYS A 38 14.00 -51.99 -31.86
N ASP A 39 15.02 -51.97 -32.72
CA ASP A 39 16.11 -51.00 -32.64
C ASP A 39 15.64 -49.57 -32.89
N VAL A 40 14.72 -49.36 -33.84
CA VAL A 40 14.10 -48.06 -34.12
C VAL A 40 13.21 -47.63 -32.96
N TYR A 41 12.40 -48.54 -32.41
CA TYR A 41 11.58 -48.25 -31.22
C TYR A 41 12.43 -47.87 -30.01
N ASN A 42 13.49 -48.63 -29.74
CA ASN A 42 14.39 -48.38 -28.61
C ASN A 42 15.15 -47.06 -28.76
N THR A 43 15.56 -46.72 -29.99
CA THR A 43 16.25 -45.45 -30.29
C THR A 43 15.32 -44.27 -30.10
N VAL A 44 14.11 -44.32 -30.68
CA VAL A 44 13.10 -43.27 -30.54
C VAL A 44 12.63 -43.13 -29.10
N ALA A 45 12.50 -44.23 -28.34
CA ALA A 45 12.14 -44.18 -26.92
C ALA A 45 13.25 -43.54 -26.07
N ALA A 46 14.53 -43.82 -26.37
CA ALA A 46 15.66 -43.21 -25.70
C ALA A 46 15.79 -41.71 -26.03
N GLU A 47 15.61 -41.33 -27.29
CA GLU A 47 15.60 -39.93 -27.74
C GLU A 47 14.44 -39.16 -27.12
N LYS A 48 13.23 -39.73 -27.11
CA LYS A 48 12.06 -39.12 -26.47
C LYS A 48 12.27 -38.90 -24.98
N LYS A 49 12.81 -39.88 -24.25
CA LYS A 49 13.11 -39.75 -22.81
C LYS A 49 14.16 -38.67 -22.56
N THR A 50 15.15 -38.55 -23.44
CA THR A 50 16.21 -37.53 -23.33
C THR A 50 15.66 -36.13 -23.62
N ALA A 51 14.78 -36.00 -24.62
CA ALA A 51 14.11 -34.75 -24.95
C ALA A 51 13.16 -34.30 -23.83
N GLU A 52 12.35 -35.20 -23.27
CA GLU A 52 11.47 -34.91 -22.14
C GLU A 52 12.25 -34.50 -20.88
N ALA A 53 13.41 -35.12 -20.63
CA ALA A 53 14.30 -34.72 -19.53
C ALA A 53 14.85 -33.30 -19.72
N LYS A 54 15.30 -32.96 -20.94
CA LYS A 54 15.79 -31.60 -21.26
C LYS A 54 14.68 -30.55 -21.19
N VAL A 55 13.46 -30.87 -21.64
CA VAL A 55 12.31 -29.95 -21.53
C VAL A 55 11.98 -29.69 -20.06
N LYS A 56 11.93 -30.72 -19.21
CA LYS A 56 11.71 -30.55 -17.77
C LYS A 56 12.83 -29.77 -17.08
N GLU A 57 14.08 -29.99 -17.48
CA GLU A 57 15.23 -29.25 -16.95
C GLU A 57 15.17 -27.77 -17.33
N TYR A 58 14.84 -27.46 -18.60
CA TYR A 58 14.63 -26.09 -19.10
C TYR A 58 13.43 -25.40 -18.43
N GLU A 59 12.30 -26.10 -18.28
CA GLU A 59 11.12 -25.57 -17.59
C GLU A 59 11.42 -25.30 -16.11
N GLY A 60 12.12 -26.23 -15.43
CA GLY A 60 12.50 -26.07 -14.02
C GLY A 60 13.52 -24.95 -13.76
N THR A 61 14.46 -24.73 -14.67
CA THR A 61 15.42 -23.60 -14.57
C THR A 61 14.74 -22.25 -14.79
N GLN A 62 13.86 -22.15 -15.80
CA GLN A 62 13.09 -20.93 -16.05
C GLN A 62 12.12 -20.58 -14.91
N LEU A 63 11.44 -21.58 -14.33
CA LEU A 63 10.58 -21.39 -13.16
C LEU A 63 11.40 -20.91 -11.95
N SER A 64 12.56 -21.52 -11.69
CA SER A 64 13.44 -21.14 -10.58
C SER A 64 14.02 -19.72 -10.70
N GLU A 65 14.31 -19.23 -11.91
CA GLU A 65 14.82 -17.86 -12.10
C GLU A 65 13.69 -16.83 -11.98
N ALA A 66 12.52 -17.12 -12.55
CA ALA A 66 11.35 -16.26 -12.44
C ALA A 66 10.85 -16.15 -10.98
N GLU A 67 10.81 -17.25 -10.23
CA GLU A 67 10.42 -17.25 -8.81
C GLU A 67 11.40 -16.47 -7.95
N LYS A 68 12.72 -16.63 -8.16
CA LYS A 68 13.73 -15.83 -7.44
C LYS A 68 13.66 -14.35 -7.79
N GLN A 69 13.40 -14.02 -9.05
CA GLN A 69 13.28 -12.65 -9.50
C GLN A 69 12.00 -12.00 -8.97
N GLN A 70 10.89 -12.74 -8.91
CA GLN A 70 9.65 -12.29 -8.29
C GLN A 70 9.82 -12.09 -6.79
N GLN A 71 10.46 -13.04 -6.09
CA GLN A 71 10.77 -12.91 -4.67
C GLN A 71 11.65 -11.69 -4.39
N ALA A 72 12.68 -11.44 -5.21
CA ALA A 72 13.52 -10.26 -5.07
C ALA A 72 12.76 -8.95 -5.34
N ILE A 73 11.80 -8.95 -6.28
CA ILE A 73 10.92 -7.80 -6.54
C ILE A 73 9.97 -7.58 -5.37
N ASP A 74 9.40 -8.63 -4.80
CA ASP A 74 8.47 -8.56 -3.67
C ASP A 74 9.19 -8.07 -2.40
N GLU A 75 10.41 -8.59 -2.14
CA GLU A 75 11.27 -8.11 -1.05
C GLU A 75 11.66 -6.64 -1.25
N ALA A 76 12.09 -6.26 -2.46
CA ALA A 76 12.44 -4.87 -2.76
C ALA A 76 11.24 -3.91 -2.64
N ASN A 77 10.05 -4.34 -3.05
CA ASN A 77 8.82 -3.55 -2.91
C ASN A 77 8.41 -3.42 -1.44
N ALA A 78 8.48 -4.50 -0.66
CA ALA A 78 8.21 -4.47 0.78
C ALA A 78 9.20 -3.55 1.52
N GLU A 79 10.49 -3.61 1.16
CA GLU A 79 11.52 -2.75 1.75
C GLU A 79 11.32 -1.28 1.36
N LYS A 80 10.99 -1.01 0.09
CA LYS A 80 10.67 0.33 -0.39
C LYS A 80 9.45 0.92 0.32
N GLU A 81 8.38 0.14 0.50
CA GLU A 81 7.18 0.59 1.22
C GLU A 81 7.51 0.89 2.68
N LYS A 82 8.35 0.06 3.32
CA LYS A 82 8.83 0.28 4.68
C LYS A 82 9.64 1.58 4.79
N TYR A 83 10.59 1.82 3.89
CA TYR A 83 11.38 3.06 3.89
C TYR A 83 10.50 4.29 3.64
N GLN A 84 9.53 4.20 2.72
CA GLN A 84 8.59 5.30 2.48
C GLN A 84 7.75 5.60 3.71
N LYS A 85 7.20 4.58 4.39
CA LYS A 85 6.47 4.77 5.64
C LYS A 85 7.35 5.36 6.74
N MET A 86 8.59 4.90 6.89
CA MET A 86 9.53 5.48 7.88
C MET A 86 9.85 6.94 7.58
N ALA A 87 10.09 7.29 6.31
CA ALA A 87 10.35 8.67 5.91
C ALA A 87 9.12 9.57 6.15
N ASN A 88 7.93 9.07 5.83
CA ASN A 88 6.68 9.78 6.06
C ASN A 88 6.39 9.91 7.57
N LYS A 89 6.67 8.87 8.36
CA LYS A 89 6.57 8.90 9.83
C LYS A 89 7.40 10.02 10.41
N LEU A 90 8.66 10.16 9.99
CA LEU A 90 9.54 11.23 10.48
C LEU A 90 8.99 12.64 10.20
N GLU A 91 8.39 12.86 9.03
CA GLU A 91 7.77 14.13 8.69
C GLU A 91 6.50 14.39 9.52
N VAL A 92 5.70 13.36 9.75
CA VAL A 92 4.54 13.42 10.65
C VAL A 92 4.97 13.74 12.09
N GLU A 93 5.98 13.05 12.62
CA GLU A 93 6.56 13.32 13.95
C GLU A 93 6.99 14.78 14.06
N LYS A 94 7.72 15.28 13.06
CA LYS A 94 8.16 16.68 13.02
C LYS A 94 6.98 17.66 13.09
N VAL A 95 5.88 17.40 12.39
CA VAL A 95 4.67 18.24 12.44
C VAL A 95 4.06 18.24 13.84
N LEU A 96 3.91 17.07 14.45
CA LEU A 96 3.31 16.91 15.78
C LEU A 96 4.18 17.55 16.88
N ILE A 97 5.50 17.35 16.84
CA ILE A 97 6.46 17.98 17.75
C ILE A 97 6.44 19.50 17.58
N THR A 98 6.43 20.01 16.34
CA THR A 98 6.34 21.45 16.06
C THR A 98 5.05 22.06 16.60
N ALA A 99 3.96 21.28 16.65
CA ALA A 99 2.71 21.69 17.26
C ALA A 99 2.72 21.65 18.80
N GLY A 100 3.80 21.18 19.42
CA GLY A 100 3.99 21.11 20.87
C GLY A 100 3.55 19.80 21.50
N MET A 101 3.28 18.75 20.73
CA MET A 101 2.99 17.40 21.26
C MET A 101 4.30 16.69 21.63
N GLN A 102 4.27 15.89 22.70
CA GLN A 102 5.40 15.06 23.11
C GLN A 102 5.28 13.65 22.52
N GLU A 103 6.38 12.89 22.51
CA GLU A 103 6.40 11.52 21.96
C GLU A 103 5.34 10.61 22.58
N ASP A 104 5.18 10.67 23.90
CA ASP A 104 4.15 9.92 24.62
C ASP A 104 2.72 10.27 24.19
N ASP A 105 2.50 11.49 23.68
CA ASP A 105 1.18 11.93 23.23
C ASP A 105 0.81 11.35 21.85
N TYR A 106 1.79 11.00 21.01
CA TYR A 106 1.54 10.58 19.62
C TYR A 106 1.97 9.15 19.25
N LYS A 107 2.88 8.52 20.00
CA LYS A 107 3.46 7.22 19.65
C LYS A 107 2.42 6.11 19.44
N ASP A 108 1.28 6.18 20.13
CA ASP A 108 0.25 5.13 20.09
C ASP A 108 -0.66 5.22 18.85
N PHE A 109 -0.73 6.39 18.18
CA PHE A 109 -1.57 6.58 17.00
C PHE A 109 -0.79 6.88 15.72
N ILE A 110 0.50 7.22 15.82
CA ILE A 110 1.28 7.66 14.67
C ILE A 110 1.35 6.60 13.57
N ASP A 111 1.46 5.33 13.93
CA ASP A 111 1.52 4.23 12.98
C ASP A 111 0.18 4.03 12.23
N GLY A 112 -0.94 4.54 12.78
CA GLY A 112 -2.26 4.49 12.14
C GLY A 112 -2.51 5.62 11.15
N ILE A 113 -1.78 6.74 11.23
CA ILE A 113 -1.95 7.90 10.34
C ILE A 113 -0.89 7.96 9.23
N VAL A 114 0.24 7.26 9.41
CA VAL A 114 1.32 7.21 8.42
C VAL A 114 0.96 6.22 7.31
N THR A 115 0.88 6.75 6.09
CA THR A 115 0.60 5.97 4.88
C THR A 115 1.73 6.13 3.86
N SER A 116 1.63 5.44 2.72
CA SER A 116 2.55 5.64 1.59
C SER A 116 2.41 7.03 0.95
N ASP A 117 1.27 7.69 1.13
CA ASP A 117 1.03 9.06 0.70
C ASP A 117 1.52 10.05 1.78
N LYS A 118 2.62 10.74 1.48
CA LYS A 118 3.23 11.72 2.37
C LYS A 118 2.27 12.86 2.69
N ASP A 119 1.62 13.43 1.67
CA ASP A 119 0.83 14.63 1.80
C ASP A 119 -0.47 14.34 2.58
N ALA A 120 -1.07 13.18 2.34
CA ALA A 120 -2.20 12.71 3.14
C ALA A 120 -1.81 12.52 4.62
N SER A 121 -0.66 11.87 4.89
CA SER A 121 -0.18 11.63 6.26
C SER A 121 0.09 12.94 7.01
N VAL A 122 0.77 13.89 6.35
CA VAL A 122 1.07 15.22 6.89
C VAL A 122 -0.21 16.04 7.10
N SER A 123 -1.17 15.96 6.18
CA SER A 123 -2.45 16.66 6.30
C SER A 123 -3.24 16.20 7.53
N VAL A 124 -3.34 14.88 7.73
CA VAL A 124 -4.01 14.30 8.91
C VAL A 124 -3.31 14.72 10.20
N ALA A 125 -1.98 14.61 10.25
CA ALA A 125 -1.19 15.03 11.39
C ALA A 125 -1.38 16.51 11.73
N THR A 126 -1.39 17.38 10.70
CA THR A 126 -1.60 18.82 10.84
C THR A 126 -2.99 19.13 11.38
N ALA A 127 -4.04 18.44 10.89
CA ALA A 127 -5.40 18.61 11.38
C ALA A 127 -5.56 18.19 12.85
N MET A 128 -4.94 17.06 13.23
CA MET A 128 -4.91 16.58 14.63
C MET A 128 -4.19 17.56 15.53
N ALA A 129 -2.98 17.99 15.15
CA ALA A 129 -2.19 18.98 15.86
C ALA A 129 -2.94 20.30 16.05
N THR A 130 -3.61 20.79 15.01
CA THR A 130 -4.40 22.03 15.08
C THR A 130 -5.56 21.90 16.05
N THR A 131 -6.24 20.74 16.04
CA THR A 131 -7.35 20.46 16.96
C THR A 131 -6.84 20.40 18.40
N PHE A 132 -5.73 19.69 18.65
CA PHE A 132 -5.09 19.61 19.96
C PHE A 132 -4.72 20.99 20.49
N LYS A 133 -4.02 21.80 19.67
CA LYS A 133 -3.65 23.18 20.02
C LYS A 133 -4.86 24.06 20.35
N THR A 134 -5.93 23.93 19.58
CA THR A 134 -7.18 24.68 19.81
C THR A 134 -7.83 24.28 21.14
N LYS A 135 -7.89 22.97 21.43
CA LYS A 135 -8.44 22.46 22.69
C LYS A 135 -7.58 22.84 23.89
N MET A 136 -6.25 22.78 23.78
CA MET A 136 -5.33 23.24 24.82
C MET A 136 -5.49 24.74 25.10
N ALA A 137 -5.53 25.59 24.06
CA ALA A 137 -5.74 27.02 24.24
C ALA A 137 -7.09 27.34 24.90
N ALA A 138 -8.16 26.62 24.54
CA ALA A 138 -9.46 26.76 25.17
C ALA A 138 -9.44 26.34 26.65
N ALA A 139 -8.79 25.20 26.96
CA ALA A 139 -8.65 24.71 28.33
C ALA A 139 -7.81 25.66 29.20
N GLU A 140 -6.71 26.20 28.67
CA GLU A 140 -5.88 27.17 29.39
C GLU A 140 -6.63 28.48 29.64
N ALA A 141 -7.40 28.98 28.66
CA ALA A 141 -8.25 30.15 28.83
C ALA A 141 -9.33 29.92 29.91
N GLN A 142 -9.94 28.74 29.93
CA GLN A 142 -10.90 28.37 30.95
C GLN A 142 -10.25 28.26 32.34
N ALA A 143 -9.09 27.61 32.44
CA ALA A 143 -8.34 27.49 33.69
C ALA A 143 -7.94 28.86 34.26
N LYS A 144 -7.48 29.79 33.40
CA LYS A 144 -7.20 31.19 33.80
C LYS A 144 -8.46 31.89 34.30
N ASN A 145 -9.60 31.73 33.61
CA ASN A 145 -10.87 32.30 34.05
C ASN A 145 -11.33 31.75 35.40
N ASP A 146 -11.20 30.45 35.62
CA ASP A 146 -11.55 29.80 36.89
C ASP A 146 -10.59 30.19 38.02
N GLN A 147 -9.30 30.38 37.73
CA GLN A 147 -8.33 30.88 38.70
C GLN A 147 -8.66 32.33 39.12
N LEU A 148 -9.01 33.20 38.18
CA LEU A 148 -9.44 34.58 38.46
C LEU A 148 -10.70 34.65 39.33
N LYS A 149 -11.62 33.69 39.20
CA LYS A 149 -12.82 33.60 40.04
C LYS A 149 -12.53 33.11 41.46
N ASN A 150 -11.46 32.35 41.65
CA ASN A 150 -11.11 31.72 42.94
C ASN A 150 -10.00 32.44 43.71
N THR A 151 -9.40 33.50 43.18
CA THR A 151 -8.48 34.35 43.97
C THR A 151 -9.28 35.17 44.98
N PRO A 152 -9.00 35.06 46.31
CA PRO A 152 -9.60 35.93 47.30
C PRO A 152 -9.35 37.40 46.95
N ARG A 153 -10.40 38.21 47.01
CA ARG A 153 -10.29 39.67 46.87
C ARG A 153 -9.28 40.16 47.93
N PRO A 154 -8.27 40.97 47.58
CA PRO A 154 -7.25 41.39 48.53
C PRO A 154 -7.92 42.07 49.74
N ASP A 155 -7.50 41.66 50.93
CA ASP A 155 -8.00 42.19 52.20
C ASP A 155 -7.36 43.58 52.47
N GLY A 156 -8.21 44.58 52.72
CA GLY A 156 -7.82 45.98 52.98
C GLY A 156 -8.21 46.95 51.84
N GLY A 157 -9.20 47.83 51.97
CA GLY A 157 -9.87 48.28 53.18
C GLY A 157 -11.29 48.78 52.97
N ASP A 158 -11.99 48.85 54.10
CA ASP A 158 -13.30 49.42 54.32
C ASP A 158 -13.42 50.82 53.68
N GLY A 159 -14.45 51.00 52.85
CA GLY A 159 -14.60 52.20 52.06
C GLY A 159 -15.71 52.13 51.02
N SER A 160 -16.96 52.06 51.50
CA SER A 160 -18.14 52.71 50.92
C SER A 160 -18.55 52.38 49.47
N SER A 161 -19.78 51.85 49.37
CA SER A 161 -20.73 51.96 48.25
C SER A 161 -20.36 52.88 47.09
N GLY A 162 -20.31 52.30 45.89
CA GLY A 162 -20.33 53.03 44.63
C GLY A 162 -19.58 52.29 43.55
N GLU A 163 -20.30 51.52 42.74
CA GLU A 163 -19.80 50.97 41.48
C GLU A 163 -19.23 52.11 40.62
N THR A 164 -17.92 52.30 40.67
CA THR A 164 -17.19 53.11 39.71
C THR A 164 -16.19 52.18 39.04
N LYS A 165 -16.40 51.97 37.75
CA LYS A 165 -15.48 51.20 36.89
C LYS A 165 -14.04 51.71 37.13
N PRO A 166 -13.01 50.86 37.05
CA PRO A 166 -11.62 51.31 37.17
C PRO A 166 -11.37 52.50 36.23
N LYS A 167 -10.59 53.49 36.67
CA LYS A 167 -10.31 54.73 35.88
C LYS A 167 -9.79 54.43 34.48
N ASP A 168 -9.07 53.33 34.32
CA ASP A 168 -8.50 52.88 33.05
C ASP A 168 -9.58 52.41 32.07
N VAL A 169 -10.65 51.80 32.59
CA VAL A 169 -11.83 51.39 31.81
C VAL A 169 -12.65 52.61 31.40
N GLN A 170 -12.78 53.60 32.29
CA GLN A 170 -13.46 54.85 31.98
C GLN A 170 -12.71 55.65 30.90
N LEU A 171 -11.38 55.72 31.00
CA LEU A 171 -10.55 56.41 30.01
C LEU A 171 -10.62 55.73 28.63
N ALA A 172 -10.61 54.40 28.59
CA ALA A 172 -10.74 53.63 27.36
C ALA A 172 -12.13 53.81 26.71
N GLU A 173 -13.22 53.77 27.49
CA GLU A 173 -14.58 54.05 27.00
C GLU A 173 -14.71 55.49 26.47
N GLN A 174 -14.16 56.47 27.19
CA GLN A 174 -14.21 57.88 26.80
C GLN A 174 -13.42 58.16 25.52
N LEU A 175 -12.24 57.54 25.35
CA LEU A 175 -11.46 57.63 24.11
C LEU A 175 -12.18 56.96 22.93
N ALA A 176 -12.84 55.82 23.15
CA ALA A 176 -13.61 55.13 22.13
C ALA A 176 -14.87 55.93 21.71
N GLU A 177 -15.58 56.55 22.65
CA GLU A 177 -16.72 57.43 22.35
C GLU A 177 -16.28 58.71 21.61
N THR A 178 -15.15 59.29 21.98
CA THR A 178 -14.60 60.48 21.32
C THR A 178 -14.15 60.16 19.88
N ALA A 179 -13.56 58.98 19.67
CA ALA A 179 -13.16 58.51 18.35
C ALA A 179 -14.36 58.17 17.44
N ASN A 180 -15.49 57.73 18.01
CA ASN A 180 -16.68 57.33 17.25
C ASN A 180 -17.62 58.50 16.94
N THR A 181 -17.51 59.63 17.65
CA THR A 181 -18.36 60.82 17.45
C THR A 181 -17.75 61.87 16.52
N GLN A 182 -16.44 61.85 16.29
CA GLN A 182 -15.78 62.65 15.24
C GLN A 182 -15.57 61.84 13.96
N GLY A 183 -16.67 61.56 13.25
CA GLY A 183 -16.58 61.14 11.85
C GLY A 183 -15.98 62.27 11.00
N GLY A 184 -14.90 61.97 10.27
CA GLY A 184 -14.49 62.79 9.13
C GLY A 184 -12.98 62.96 8.94
N PHE A 185 -12.29 61.93 8.45
CA PHE A 185 -11.01 62.11 7.77
C PHE A 185 -11.25 62.64 6.34
N THR A 186 -11.91 63.81 6.23
CA THR A 186 -12.10 64.51 4.94
C THR A 186 -11.97 66.01 5.15
N ALA A 187 -10.74 66.52 5.09
CA ALA A 187 -10.42 67.81 4.50
C ALA A 187 -8.93 68.09 4.76
N TYR A 188 -8.06 67.85 3.78
CA TYR A 188 -6.93 68.72 3.41
C TYR A 188 -6.24 68.14 2.16
N LEU A 189 -7.00 68.01 1.08
CA LEU A 189 -6.47 67.87 -0.30
C LEU A 189 -7.37 68.66 -1.27
N LYS A 190 -7.39 69.99 -1.09
CA LYS A 190 -7.71 71.04 -2.09
C LYS A 190 -7.60 72.38 -1.36
N GLY A 191 -6.77 73.36 -1.71
CA GLY A 191 -5.78 73.52 -2.76
C GLY A 191 -5.30 74.98 -2.70
N GLU A 192 -4.07 75.23 -3.13
CA GLU A 192 -3.59 76.36 -3.92
C GLU A 192 -2.14 76.08 -4.35
#